data_AF-A0A0T6W6N9-F1
#
_entry.id   AF-A0A0T6W6N9-F1
#
_cell.length_a   1.000
_cell.length_b   1.000
_cell.length_c   1.000
_cell.angle_alpha   90.00
_cell.angle_beta   90.00
_cell.angle_gamma   90.00
#
_symmetry.space_group_name_H-M   'P 1'
#
loop_
_entity.id
_entity.type
_entity.pdbx_description
1 polymer ?
#
loop_
_entity_poly.entity_id
_entity_poly.type
_entity_poly.pdbx_seq_one_letter_code
_entity_poly.pdbx_strand_id
1 'polypeptide(L)'
;MINKIVKGTLVAASLFVVLVGYQFYVVMADTEQQRLSALGGWAIGDEGNSKIAEQFIEACMKGGPVDADSRPEKLVSVYECANEIGGSDLETLIRTTDQKTKAPAPLRWL
;
A
#
# COMPACT_ATOMS: atom_id res chain seq x y z
N MET A 1 41.82 15.52 -1.44
CA MET A 1 40.72 15.57 -2.41
C MET A 1 39.81 14.34 -2.31
N ILE A 2 40.37 13.14 -2.34
CA ILE A 2 39.67 11.83 -2.25
C ILE A 2 38.71 11.75 -1.04
N ASN A 3 39.16 12.17 0.16
CA ASN A 3 38.32 12.15 1.36
C ASN A 3 37.07 13.05 1.27
N LYS A 4 37.11 14.15 0.49
CA LYS A 4 35.94 15.02 0.28
C LYS A 4 34.94 14.40 -0.69
N ILE A 5 35.42 13.71 -1.73
CA ILE A 5 34.58 13.00 -2.71
C ILE A 5 33.85 11.84 -2.03
N VAL A 6 34.58 11.00 -1.28
CA VAL A 6 33.99 9.86 -0.55
C VAL A 6 32.91 10.34 0.44
N LYS A 7 33.18 11.39 1.22
CA LYS A 7 32.18 11.98 2.12
C LYS A 7 30.97 12.54 1.37
N GLY A 8 31.19 13.22 0.24
CA GLY A 8 30.11 13.75 -0.58
C GLY A 8 29.21 12.64 -1.14
N THR A 9 29.80 11.56 -1.66
CA THR A 9 29.05 10.41 -2.17
C THR A 9 28.26 9.71 -1.06
N LEU A 10 28.84 9.54 0.13
CA LEU A 10 28.15 8.94 1.27
C LEU A 10 26.94 9.78 1.69
N VAL A 11 27.10 11.11 1.77
CA VAL A 11 26.00 12.03 2.10
C VAL A 11 24.90 11.97 1.03
N ALA A 12 25.27 11.99 -0.25
CA ALA A 12 24.31 11.91 -1.35
C ALA A 12 23.53 10.58 -1.34
N ALA A 13 24.20 9.45 -1.10
CA ALA A 13 23.57 8.14 -0.99
C ALA A 13 22.59 8.08 0.20
N SER A 14 23.00 8.57 1.38
CA SER A 14 22.12 8.64 2.54
C SER A 14 20.89 9.51 2.30
N LEU A 15 21.07 10.68 1.68
CA LEU A 15 19.95 11.56 1.32
C LEU A 15 18.99 10.90 0.32
N PHE A 16 19.52 10.16 -0.65
CA PHE A 16 18.70 9.42 -1.61
C PHE A 16 17.85 8.35 -0.91
N VAL A 17 18.44 7.56 -0.01
CA VAL A 17 17.70 6.53 0.76
C VAL A 17 16.62 7.15 1.63
N VAL A 18 16.93 8.23 2.34
CA VAL A 18 15.94 8.95 3.18
C VAL A 18 14.80 9.49 2.33
N LEU A 19 15.11 10.07 1.17
CA LEU A 19 14.11 10.65 0.29
C LEU A 19 13.22 9.57 -0.35
N VAL A 20 13.78 8.45 -0.79
CA VAL A 20 13.03 7.29 -1.27
C VAL A 20 12.13 6.73 -0.16
N GLY A 21 12.65 6.55 1.06
CA GLY A 21 11.88 6.05 2.19
C GLY A 21 10.71 6.96 2.54
N TYR A 22 10.92 8.28 2.53
CA TYR A 22 9.86 9.26 2.73
C TYR A 22 8.80 9.21 1.61
N GLN A 23 9.22 9.15 0.35
CA GLN A 23 8.29 9.02 -0.78
C GLN A 23 7.47 7.74 -0.70
N PHE A 24 8.10 6.62 -0.34
CA PHE A 24 7.43 5.34 -0.13
C PHE A 24 6.35 5.46 0.94
N TYR A 25 6.69 6.03 2.10
CA TYR A 25 5.74 6.25 3.18
C TYR A 25 4.53 7.09 2.74
N VAL A 26 4.76 8.22 2.06
CA VAL A 26 3.69 9.10 1.58
C VAL A 26 2.81 8.41 0.55
N VAL A 27 3.40 7.68 -0.41
CA VAL A 27 2.65 6.94 -1.44
C VAL A 27 1.80 5.84 -0.83
N MET A 28 2.33 5.11 0.15
CA MET A 28 1.58 4.06 0.86
C MET A 28 0.37 4.66 1.60
N ALA A 29 0.56 5.75 2.33
CA ALA A 29 -0.52 6.43 3.04
C ALA A 29 -1.59 6.99 2.07
N ASP A 30 -1.19 7.59 0.95
CA ASP A 30 -2.11 8.06 -0.08
C ASP A 30 -2.90 6.92 -0.72
N THR A 31 -2.23 5.81 -1.06
CA THR A 31 -2.87 4.61 -1.61
C THR A 31 -3.92 4.06 -0.65
N GLU A 32 -3.58 3.95 0.64
CA GLU A 32 -4.50 3.50 1.67
C GLU A 32 -5.71 4.43 1.81
N GLN A 33 -5.49 5.74 1.84
CA GLN A 33 -6.57 6.73 1.92
C GLN A 33 -7.49 6.68 0.70
N GLN A 34 -6.94 6.50 -0.49
CA GLN A 34 -7.73 6.34 -1.72
C GLN A 34 -8.57 5.05 -1.68
N ARG A 35 -8.02 3.93 -1.20
CA ARG A 35 -8.79 2.69 -0.99
C ARG A 35 -9.95 2.88 -0.02
N LEU A 36 -9.71 3.50 1.14
CA LEU A 36 -10.77 3.77 2.13
C LEU A 36 -11.87 4.67 1.55
N SER A 37 -11.50 5.69 0.77
CA SER A 37 -12.47 6.56 0.10
C SER A 37 -13.31 5.80 -0.95
N ALA A 38 -12.67 4.97 -1.77
CA ALA A 38 -13.34 4.16 -2.78
C ALA A 38 -14.28 3.11 -2.15
N LEU A 39 -13.82 2.43 -1.10
CA LEU A 39 -14.62 1.49 -0.31
C LEU A 39 -15.83 2.16 0.30
N GLY A 40 -15.67 3.35 0.88
CA GLY A 40 -16.80 4.11 1.44
C GLY A 40 -17.85 4.43 0.38
N GLY A 41 -17.43 4.88 -0.81
CA GLY A 41 -18.34 5.14 -1.92
C GLY A 41 -19.04 3.87 -2.42
N TRP A 42 -18.32 2.75 -2.49
CA TRP A 42 -18.85 1.46 -2.92
C TRP A 42 -19.81 0.83 -1.90
N ALA A 43 -19.51 0.96 -0.60
CA ALA A 43 -20.32 0.46 0.52
C ALA A 43 -21.67 1.17 0.64
N ILE A 44 -21.76 2.45 0.26
CA ILE A 44 -23.02 3.21 0.28
C ILE A 44 -23.96 2.78 -0.87
N GLY A 45 -23.42 2.20 -1.94
CA GLY A 45 -24.18 1.85 -3.14
C GLY A 45 -25.10 0.62 -2.99
N ASP A 46 -24.88 -0.24 -2.00
CA ASP A 46 -25.66 -1.46 -1.74
C ASP A 46 -25.57 -1.83 -0.24
N GLU A 47 -26.70 -2.20 0.37
CA GLU A 47 -26.76 -2.63 1.79
C GLU A 47 -25.84 -3.83 2.09
N GLY A 48 -25.61 -4.72 1.12
CA GLY A 48 -24.69 -5.86 1.26
C GLY A 48 -23.21 -5.47 1.30
N ASN A 49 -22.84 -4.37 0.64
CA ASN A 49 -21.45 -3.99 0.42
C ASN A 49 -20.79 -3.40 1.67
N SER A 50 -21.57 -2.79 2.57
CA SER A 50 -21.05 -2.23 3.82
C SER A 50 -20.33 -3.29 4.68
N LYS A 51 -20.96 -4.46 4.87
CA LYS A 51 -20.37 -5.55 5.64
C LYS A 51 -19.13 -6.15 4.97
N ILE A 52 -19.15 -6.25 3.64
CA ILE A 52 -18.01 -6.75 2.86
C ILE A 52 -16.83 -5.77 2.97
N ALA A 53 -17.09 -4.47 2.91
CA ALA A 53 -16.06 -3.44 3.07
C ALA A 53 -15.42 -3.49 4.47
N GLU A 54 -16.22 -3.65 5.52
CA GLU A 54 -15.70 -3.83 6.89
C GLU A 54 -14.81 -5.08 7.01
N GLN A 55 -15.26 -6.22 6.49
CA GLN A 55 -14.48 -7.46 6.51
C GLN A 55 -13.16 -7.32 5.74
N PHE A 56 -13.19 -6.66 4.59
CA PHE A 56 -11.99 -6.38 3.80
C PHE A 56 -11.00 -5.48 4.55
N ILE A 57 -11.48 -4.43 5.21
CA ILE A 57 -10.62 -3.52 5.98
C ILE A 57 -9.93 -4.28 7.12
N GLU A 58 -10.68 -5.08 7.88
CA GLU A 58 -10.14 -5.84 9.01
C GLU A 58 -9.15 -6.93 8.56
N ALA A 59 -9.45 -7.66 7.49
CA ALA A 59 -8.65 -8.81 7.07
C ALA A 59 -7.45 -8.44 6.18
N CYS A 60 -7.60 -7.43 5.32
CA CYS A 60 -6.65 -7.15 4.24
C CYS A 60 -5.90 -5.83 4.39
N MET A 61 -6.44 -4.86 5.15
CA MET A 61 -5.84 -3.52 5.30
C MET A 61 -5.23 -3.30 6.68
N LYS A 62 -5.90 -3.74 7.74
CA LYS A 62 -5.35 -3.66 9.09
C LYS A 62 -4.25 -4.70 9.26
N GLY A 63 -3.01 -4.23 9.39
CA GLY A 63 -1.91 -5.09 9.81
C GLY A 63 -2.13 -5.59 11.24
N GLY A 64 -2.09 -6.90 11.43
CA GLY A 64 -2.08 -7.52 12.76
C GLY A 64 -0.68 -7.53 13.38
N PRO A 65 -0.57 -7.76 14.70
CA PRO A 65 0.72 -8.10 15.30
C PRO A 65 1.26 -9.34 14.59
N VAL A 66 2.47 -9.23 14.05
CA VAL A 66 3.19 -10.39 13.50
C VAL A 66 3.65 -11.19 14.71
N ASP A 67 2.89 -12.21 15.08
CA ASP A 67 3.36 -13.18 16.08
C ASP A 67 4.65 -13.78 15.54
N ALA A 68 5.72 -13.72 16.34
CA ALA A 68 7.08 -14.05 15.87
C ALA A 68 7.20 -15.48 15.32
N ASP A 69 6.30 -16.38 15.75
CA ASP A 69 6.22 -17.77 15.30
C ASP A 69 5.15 -18.01 14.21
N SER A 70 4.33 -17.01 13.89
CA SER A 70 3.29 -17.10 12.86
C SER A 70 3.85 -16.70 11.48
N ARG A 71 4.57 -17.62 10.84
CA ARG A 71 4.87 -17.43 9.41
C ARG A 71 3.57 -17.62 8.62
N PRO A 72 3.14 -16.66 7.79
CA PRO A 72 1.97 -16.86 6.95
C PRO A 72 2.22 -18.03 5.99
N GLU A 73 1.26 -18.96 5.90
CA GLU A 73 1.33 -20.10 4.97
C GLU A 73 1.41 -19.64 3.51
N LYS A 74 0.80 -18.49 3.20
CA LYS A 74 0.78 -17.88 1.87
C LYS A 74 0.89 -16.36 1.98
N LEU A 75 1.72 -15.77 1.13
CA LEU A 75 1.68 -14.33 0.88
C LEU A 75 0.52 -14.06 -0.06
N VAL A 76 -0.54 -13.46 0.46
CA VAL A 76 -1.74 -13.09 -0.30
C VAL A 76 -1.64 -11.61 -0.67
N SER A 77 -1.86 -11.29 -1.94
CA SER A 77 -1.91 -9.89 -2.38
C SER A 77 -3.20 -9.23 -1.91
N VAL A 78 -3.22 -7.90 -1.75
CA VAL A 78 -4.45 -7.17 -1.41
C VAL A 78 -5.58 -7.41 -2.42
N TYR A 79 -5.26 -7.65 -3.69
CA TYR A 79 -6.23 -7.95 -4.75
C TYR A 79 -6.83 -9.34 -4.58
N GLU A 80 -6.00 -10.32 -4.23
CA GLU A 80 -6.46 -11.69 -3.99
C GLU A 80 -7.31 -11.76 -2.72
N CYS A 81 -6.93 -11.03 -1.66
CA CYS A 81 -7.72 -10.86 -0.44
C CYS A 81 -9.07 -10.15 -0.72
N ALA A 82 -9.06 -9.13 -1.57
CA ALA A 82 -10.28 -8.46 -2.05
C ALA A 82 -11.22 -9.42 -2.80
N ASN A 83 -10.66 -10.25 -3.69
CA ASN A 83 -11.44 -11.24 -4.44
C ASN A 83 -12.01 -12.35 -3.53
N GLU A 84 -11.26 -12.79 -2.52
CA GLU A 84 -11.73 -13.80 -1.56
C GLU A 84 -12.92 -13.29 -0.71
N ILE A 85 -12.95 -12.01 -0.37
CA ILE A 85 -13.96 -11.42 0.52
C ILE A 85 -15.17 -10.86 -0.25
N GLY A 86 -14.91 -10.12 -1.33
CA GLY A 86 -15.94 -9.38 -2.07
C GLY A 86 -16.03 -9.74 -3.56
N GLY A 87 -15.31 -10.77 -4.00
CA GLY A 87 -15.30 -11.20 -5.40
C GLY A 87 -14.61 -10.22 -6.35
N SER A 88 -14.83 -10.43 -7.64
CA SER A 88 -14.19 -9.68 -8.73
C SER A 88 -14.49 -8.18 -8.70
N ASP A 89 -15.66 -7.81 -8.18
CA ASP A 89 -16.10 -6.41 -8.14
C ASP A 89 -15.26 -5.61 -7.14
N LEU A 90 -15.05 -6.16 -5.95
CA LEU A 90 -14.18 -5.56 -4.94
C LEU A 90 -12.72 -5.57 -5.38
N GLU A 91 -12.25 -6.68 -5.96
CA GLU A 91 -10.90 -6.75 -6.53
C GLU A 91 -10.68 -5.62 -7.56
N THR A 92 -11.62 -5.46 -8.50
CA THR A 92 -11.54 -4.47 -9.57
C THR A 92 -11.57 -3.06 -9.00
N LEU A 93 -12.40 -2.79 -7.99
CA LEU A 93 -12.44 -1.51 -7.29
C LEU A 93 -11.07 -1.15 -6.69
N ILE A 94 -10.46 -2.07 -5.93
CA ILE A 94 -9.17 -1.85 -5.28
C ILE A 94 -8.06 -1.67 -6.33
N ARG A 95 -8.00 -2.56 -7.33
CA ARG A 95 -7.01 -2.50 -8.42
C ARG A 95 -7.08 -1.18 -9.19
N THR A 96 -8.28 -0.73 -9.53
CA THR A 96 -8.49 0.52 -10.26
C THR A 96 -8.19 1.74 -9.40
N THR A 97 -8.39 1.64 -8.09
CA THR A 97 -8.08 2.70 -7.14
C THR A 97 -6.57 2.86 -6.99
N ASP A 98 -5.84 1.76 -6.83
CA ASP A 98 -4.37 1.77 -6.69
C ASP A 98 -3.66 2.32 -7.93
N GLN A 99 -4.23 2.10 -9.13
CA GLN A 99 -3.69 2.65 -10.38
C GLN A 99 -3.75 4.19 -10.45
N LYS A 100 -4.55 4.85 -9.61
CA LYS A 100 -4.62 6.32 -9.55
C LYS A 100 -3.44 6.93 -8.81
N THR A 101 -2.88 6.20 -7.84
CA THR A 101 -1.70 6.66 -7.11
C THR A 101 -0.46 6.52 -7.98
N LYS A 102 0.23 7.63 -8.22
CA LYS A 102 1.46 7.65 -9.02
C LYS A 102 2.65 7.88 -8.10
N ALA A 103 3.59 6.93 -8.09
CA ALA A 103 4.85 7.11 -7.40
C ALA A 103 5.65 8.28 -8.01
N PRO A 104 6.13 9.25 -7.21
CA PRO A 104 7.01 10.30 -7.70
C PRO A 104 8.42 9.74 -8.00
N ALA A 105 9.23 10.50 -8.74
CA ALA A 105 10.67 10.22 -8.80
C ALA A 105 11.35 10.67 -7.50
N PRO A 106 12.39 9.98 -6.99
CA PRO A 106 13.03 8.79 -7.55
C PRO A 106 12.36 7.45 -7.25
N LEU A 107 11.33 7.38 -6.40
CA LEU A 107 10.69 6.12 -6.04
C LEU A 107 10.23 5.31 -7.27
N ARG A 108 9.69 5.98 -8.30
CA ARG A 108 9.29 5.33 -9.58
C ARG A 108 10.44 4.80 -10.44
N TRP A 109 11.69 5.14 -10.11
CA TRP A 109 12.87 4.69 -10.85
C TRP A 109 13.47 3.40 -10.28
N LEU A 110 12.98 2.98 -9.10
CA LEU A 110 13.29 1.69 -8.48
C LEU A 110 12.36 0.62 -9.07
#